data_AF-A0A3N5WET6-F1
#
_entry.id   AF-A0A3N5WET6-F1
#
_cell.length_a   1.000
_cell.length_b   1.000
_cell.length_c   1.000
_cell.angle_alpha   90.00
_cell.angle_beta   90.00
_cell.angle_gamma   90.00
#
_symmetry.space_group_name_H-M   'P 1'
#
loop_
_entity.id
_entity.type
_entity.pdbx_description
1 polymer ?
#
loop_
_entity_poly.entity_id
_entity_poly.type
_entity_poly.pdbx_seq_one_letter_code
_entity_poly.pdbx_strand_id
1 'polypeptide(L)' 'MGLPESREELINLRKNDPRKVLCAAMVKNRTAVPNEWITERMAMGHPASMSQLVHRLRKDSYAANQLKKYEKTLKSKD' A
#
# COMPACT_ATOMS: atom_id res chain seq x y z
N MET A 1 5.78 4.30 -9.19
CA MET A 1 4.52 4.49 -8.43
C MET A 1 4.28 5.94 -8.02
N GLY A 2 5.25 6.85 -8.16
CA GLY A 2 5.05 8.28 -7.85
C GLY A 2 4.68 8.52 -6.38
N LEU A 3 5.09 7.64 -5.48
CA LEU A 3 5.03 7.91 -4.04
C LEU A 3 6.20 8.84 -3.70
N PRO A 4 5.99 9.79 -2.79
CA PRO A 4 7.07 10.62 -2.28
C PRO A 4 8.11 9.76 -1.54
N GLU A 5 9.35 10.24 -1.53
CA GLU A 5 10.49 9.54 -0.93
C GLU A 5 10.70 9.92 0.54
N SER A 6 10.13 11.05 0.98
CA SER A 6 10.20 11.51 2.37
C SER A 6 8.95 11.17 3.17
N ARG A 7 9.13 11.00 4.48
CA ARG A 7 8.03 10.71 5.41
C ARG A 7 7.11 11.92 5.57
N GLU A 8 7.69 13.11 5.52
CA GLU A 8 7.00 14.40 5.66
C GLU A 8 5.99 14.58 4.53
N GLU A 9 6.39 14.31 3.29
CA GLU A 9 5.50 14.33 2.14
C GLU A 9 4.45 13.21 2.20
N LEU A 10 4.82 12.02 2.69
CA LEU A 10 3.83 10.96 2.94
C LEU A 10 2.77 11.43 3.94
N ILE A 11 3.13 12.10 5.02
CA ILE A 11 2.17 12.60 6.03
C ILE A 11 1.19 13.61 5.40
N ASN A 12 1.68 14.45 4.48
CA ASN A 12 0.85 15.44 3.79
C ASN A 12 -0.14 14.84 2.79
N LEU A 13 0.08 13.60 2.34
CA LEU A 13 -0.89 12.88 1.52
C LEU A 13 -2.04 12.33 2.37
N ARG A 14 -3.24 12.27 1.76
CA ARG A 14 -4.41 11.63 2.39
C ARG A 14 -4.07 10.22 2.88
N LYS A 15 -4.60 9.84 4.03
CA LYS A 15 -4.38 8.51 4.64
C LYS A 15 -4.82 7.36 3.71
N ASN A 16 -5.85 7.60 2.91
CA ASN A 16 -6.38 6.68 1.91
C ASN A 16 -5.88 6.96 0.48
N ASP A 17 -4.77 7.69 0.31
CA ASP A 17 -4.17 7.89 -1.00
C ASP A 17 -4.00 6.53 -1.71
N PRO A 18 -4.54 6.34 -2.94
CA PRO A 18 -4.51 5.05 -3.61
C PRO A 18 -3.11 4.46 -3.75
N ARG A 19 -2.06 5.29 -3.88
CA ARG A 19 -0.67 4.84 -3.97
C ARG A 19 -0.19 4.24 -2.65
N LYS A 20 -0.58 4.83 -1.51
CA LYS A 20 -0.27 4.28 -0.17
C LYS A 20 -0.98 2.94 0.04
N VAL A 21 -2.25 2.86 -0.32
CA VAL A 21 -3.04 1.62 -0.18
C VAL A 21 -2.46 0.50 -1.05
N LEU A 22 -2.02 0.84 -2.27
CA LEU A 22 -1.36 -0.09 -3.18
C LEU A 22 -0.04 -0.61 -2.61
N CYS A 23 0.81 0.29 -2.09
CA CYS A 23 2.08 -0.09 -1.45
C CYS A 23 1.85 -0.97 -0.21
N ALA A 24 0.91 -0.59 0.66
CA ALA A 24 0.52 -1.38 1.82
C ALA A 24 0.01 -2.78 1.43
N ALA A 25 -0.78 -2.89 0.35
CA ALA A 25 -1.25 -4.17 -0.17
C ALA A 25 -0.08 -5.04 -0.67
N MET A 26 0.90 -4.46 -1.35
CA MET A 26 2.09 -5.18 -1.83
C MET A 26 2.95 -5.71 -0.68
N VAL A 27 3.20 -4.88 0.34
CA VAL A 27 3.97 -5.29 1.54
C VAL A 27 3.24 -6.43 2.25
N LYS A 28 1.93 -6.30 2.46
CA LYS A 28 1.10 -7.31 3.13
C LYS A 28 1.00 -8.64 2.36
N ASN A 29 1.10 -8.60 1.03
CA ASN A 29 1.08 -9.82 0.20
C ASN A 29 2.39 -10.60 0.22
N ARG A 30 3.51 -9.95 0.58
CA ARG A 30 4.86 -10.51 0.42
C ARG A 30 5.61 -10.72 1.72
N THR A 31 5.14 -10.10 2.79
CA THR A 31 5.84 -10.08 4.07
C THR A 31 4.85 -10.39 5.19
N ALA A 32 5.37 -10.91 6.30
CA ALA A 32 4.59 -11.18 7.51
C ALA A 32 4.67 -10.03 8.53
N VAL A 33 5.04 -8.82 8.10
CA VAL A 33 5.17 -7.68 9.03
C VAL A 33 3.81 -7.30 9.61
N PRO A 34 3.75 -6.85 10.88
CA PRO A 34 2.49 -6.42 11.48
C PRO A 34 1.83 -5.26 10.72
N ASN A 35 0.49 -5.21 10.74
CA ASN A 35 -0.24 -4.10 10.13
C ASN A 35 0.16 -2.73 10.73
N GLU A 36 0.50 -2.71 12.03
CA GLU A 36 1.01 -1.52 12.74
C GLU A 36 2.26 -0.94 12.06
N TRP A 37 3.22 -1.81 11.75
CA TRP A 37 4.45 -1.44 11.07
C TRP A 37 4.17 -0.79 9.71
N ILE A 38 3.24 -1.37 8.93
CA ILE A 38 2.85 -0.82 7.61
C ILE A 38 2.19 0.54 7.78
N THR A 39 1.27 0.68 8.74
CA THR A 39 0.56 1.94 8.95
C THR A 39 1.45 3.08 9.41
N GLU A 40 2.44 2.78 10.23
CA GLU A 40 3.42 3.76 10.69
C GLU A 40 4.28 4.25 9.52
N ARG A 41 4.80 3.31 8.70
CA ARG A 41 5.64 3.65 7.54
C ARG A 41 4.90 4.38 6.44
N MET A 42 3.62 4.08 6.23
CA MET A 42 2.80 4.71 5.19
C MET A 42 1.99 5.92 5.68
N ALA A 43 2.11 6.29 6.96
CA ALA A 43 1.33 7.36 7.59
C ALA A 43 -0.18 7.23 7.29
N MET A 44 -0.74 6.03 7.52
CA MET A 44 -2.14 5.70 7.19
C MET A 44 -3.09 5.81 8.40
N GLY A 45 -2.56 6.12 9.59
CA GLY A 45 -3.35 6.16 10.83
C GLY A 45 -3.53 4.75 11.40
N HIS A 46 -4.78 4.33 11.62
CA HIS A 46 -5.07 3.11 12.37
C HIS A 46 -4.89 1.81 11.53
N PRO A 47 -4.29 0.74 12.09
CA PRO A 47 -4.09 -0.55 11.41
C PRO A 47 -5.37 -1.14 10.82
N ALA A 48 -6.48 -1.06 11.54
CA ALA A 48 -7.77 -1.56 11.09
C ALA A 48 -8.26 -0.82 9.83
N SER A 49 -8.12 0.51 9.77
CA SER A 49 -8.50 1.32 8.62
C SER A 49 -7.67 0.99 7.38
N MET A 50 -6.35 0.81 7.56
CA MET A 50 -5.47 0.34 6.48
C MET A 50 -5.92 -1.04 5.97
N SER A 51 -6.19 -1.98 6.87
CA SER A 51 -6.66 -3.32 6.50
C SER A 51 -7.94 -3.28 5.68
N GLN A 52 -8.91 -2.44 6.08
CA GLN A 52 -10.15 -2.22 5.33
C GLN A 52 -9.91 -1.57 3.96
N LEU A 53 -8.98 -0.62 3.86
CA LEU A 53 -8.61 0.00 2.58
C LEU A 53 -7.97 -1.01 1.63
N VAL A 54 -7.05 -1.84 2.12
CA VAL A 54 -6.44 -2.93 1.33
C VAL A 54 -7.49 -3.95 0.88
N HIS A 55 -8.42 -4.31 1.77
CA HIS A 55 -9.52 -5.21 1.41
C HIS A 55 -10.41 -4.64 0.30
N ARG A 56 -10.77 -3.34 0.40
CA ARG A 56 -11.53 -2.65 -0.66
C ARG A 56 -10.76 -2.59 -1.97
N LEU A 57 -9.47 -2.26 -1.93
CA LEU A 57 -8.60 -2.25 -3.12
C LEU A 57 -8.61 -3.59 -3.85
N ARG A 58 -8.59 -4.72 -3.12
CA ARG A 58 -8.61 -6.06 -3.73
C ARG A 58 -9.96 -6.41 -4.39
N LYS A 59 -11.06 -5.78 -3.95
CA LYS A 59 -12.39 -5.95 -4.56
C LYS A 59 -12.59 -5.05 -5.78
N ASP A 60 -11.85 -3.96 -5.88
CA ASP A 60 -11.85 -3.08 -7.04
C ASP A 60 -11.03 -3.72 -8.18
N SER A 61 -11.68 -4.03 -9.30
CA SER A 61 -11.05 -4.77 -10.40
C SER A 61 -9.91 -3.99 -11.05
N TYR A 62 -10.03 -2.66 -11.16
CA TYR A 62 -8.99 -1.81 -11.71
C TYR A 62 -7.76 -1.76 -10.79
N ALA A 63 -7.96 -1.47 -9.51
CA ALA A 63 -6.89 -1.36 -8.53
C ALA A 63 -6.22 -2.72 -8.25
N ALA A 64 -6.98 -3.82 -8.25
CA ALA A 64 -6.43 -5.17 -8.17
C ALA A 64 -5.54 -5.51 -9.39
N ASN A 65 -5.92 -5.06 -10.59
CA ASN A 65 -5.08 -5.22 -11.78
C ASN A 65 -3.79 -4.39 -11.70
N GLN A 66 -3.85 -3.16 -11.17
CA GLN A 66 -2.65 -2.37 -10.88
C GLN A 66 -1.73 -3.10 -9.89
N LEU A 67 -2.29 -3.66 -8.80
CA LEU A 67 -1.53 -4.44 -7.83
C LEU A 67 -0.78 -5.60 -8.49
N LYS A 68 -1.48 -6.41 -9.29
CA LYS A 68 -0.87 -7.53 -10.04
C LYS A 68 0.23 -7.06 -10.99
N LYS A 69 0.04 -5.92 -11.67
CA LYS A 69 1.04 -5.35 -12.58
C LYS A 69 2.33 -5.01 -11.83
N TYR A 70 2.23 -4.26 -10.74
CA TYR A 70 3.41 -3.90 -9.94
C TYR A 70 4.06 -5.10 -9.26
N GLU A 71 3.26 -6.09 -8.87
CA GLU A 71 3.80 -7.32 -8.32
C GLU A 71 4.64 -8.09 -9.35
N LYS A 72 4.18 -8.18 -10.61
CA LYS A 72 4.97 -8.79 -11.69
C LYS A 72 6.27 -8.04 -11.93
N THR A 73 6.24 -6.70 -12.02
CA THR A 73 7.46 -5.90 -12.24
C THR A 73 8.52 -6.13 -11.17
N LEU A 74 8.12 -6.28 -9.91
CA LEU A 74 9.06 -6.56 -8.83
C LEU A 74 9.57 -8.01 -8.81
N LYS A 75 8.86 -8.97 -9.42
CA LYS A 75 9.36 -10.35 -9.59
C LYS A 75 10.37 -10.46 -10.74
N SER A 76 10.27 -9.59 -11.74
CA SER A 76 11.13 -9.61 -12.94
C SER A 76 12.47 -8.90 -12.73
N LYS A 77 12.87 -8.60 -11.48
CA LYS A 77 14.10 -7.88 -11.15
C LYS A 77 15.06 -8.70 -10.27
N ASP A 78 14.88 -10.02 -10.27
CA ASP A 78 15.86 -11.02 -9.83
C ASP A 78 16.55 -11.63 -11.06
#